data_AF-A1UA97-F1
#
_entry.id   AF-A1UA97-F1
#
_cell.length_a   1.000
_cell.length_b   1.000
_cell.length_c   1.000
_cell.angle_alpha   90.00
_cell.angle_beta   90.00
_cell.angle_gamma   90.00
#
_symmetry.space_group_name_H-M   'P 1'
#
loop_
_entity.id
_entity.type
_entity.pdbx_description
1 polymer ?
#
loop_
_entity_poly.entity_id
_entity_poly.type
_entity_poly.pdbx_seq_one_letter_code
_entity_poly.pdbx_strand_id
1 'polypeptide(L)'
;MSRRSEAKKARRRKRQAAQNVAWVPEAVVEQLSTIEDAIVADLAAFDERITERGWTFDEQESDDDYAIWFYEPSGAEVSDGLPVTSLWLDAAEDGEVVRVVLVGTTEQHGFTHDELDQHLDAIESYRNGDPVPDFD
;
A
#
# COMPACT_ATOMS: atom_id res chain seq x y z
N MET A 1 19.07 -16.33 -20.34
CA MET A 1 17.85 -15.63 -19.88
C MET A 1 17.01 -16.62 -19.07
N SER A 2 16.83 -16.38 -17.77
CA SER A 2 16.60 -17.40 -16.74
C SER A 2 15.12 -17.67 -16.42
N ARG A 3 14.62 -18.86 -16.81
CA ARG A 3 13.28 -19.42 -16.52
C ARG A 3 12.97 -19.64 -15.03
N ARG A 4 13.94 -19.45 -14.13
CA ARG A 4 13.80 -19.65 -12.69
C ARG A 4 13.11 -18.48 -11.97
N SER A 5 13.14 -17.27 -12.55
CA SER A 5 12.54 -16.07 -11.97
C SER A 5 11.01 -16.07 -12.10
N GLU A 6 10.51 -16.42 -13.28
CA GLU A 6 9.07 -16.42 -13.57
C GLU A 6 8.30 -17.49 -12.80
N ALA A 7 8.91 -18.67 -12.63
CA ALA A 7 8.32 -19.76 -11.84
C ALA A 7 8.19 -19.42 -10.35
N LYS A 8 8.97 -18.46 -9.84
CA LYS A 8 8.92 -18.00 -8.44
C LYS A 8 7.84 -16.93 -8.27
N LYS A 9 7.75 -15.98 -9.22
CA LYS A 9 6.70 -14.94 -9.24
C LYS A 9 5.29 -15.52 -9.40
N ALA A 10 5.12 -16.47 -10.33
CA ALA A 10 3.83 -17.13 -10.54
C ALA A 10 3.38 -17.99 -9.34
N ARG A 11 4.34 -18.55 -8.57
CA ARG A 11 4.04 -19.28 -7.32
C ARG A 11 3.66 -18.35 -6.16
N ARG A 12 4.20 -17.13 -6.10
CA ARG A 12 3.83 -16.11 -5.09
C ARG A 12 2.38 -15.66 -5.32
N ARG A 13 2.04 -15.31 -6.57
CA ARG A 13 0.67 -14.98 -7.02
C ARG A 13 -0.37 -16.06 -6.69
N LYS A 14 -0.03 -17.33 -6.92
CA LYS A 14 -0.96 -18.45 -6.67
C LYS A 14 -1.13 -18.80 -5.18
N ARG A 15 -0.22 -18.35 -4.31
CA ARG A 15 -0.34 -18.54 -2.85
C ARG A 15 -1.03 -17.35 -2.17
N GLN A 16 -0.82 -16.13 -2.62
CA GLN A 16 -1.44 -14.92 -2.04
C GLN A 16 -2.95 -14.83 -2.28
N ALA A 17 -3.45 -15.30 -3.43
CA ALA A 17 -4.89 -15.29 -3.74
C ALA A 17 -5.76 -16.16 -2.79
N ALA A 18 -5.15 -17.01 -1.95
CA ALA A 18 -5.86 -17.87 -1.00
C ALA A 18 -5.83 -17.35 0.45
N GLN A 19 -5.16 -16.21 0.72
CA GLN A 19 -4.94 -15.68 2.08
C GLN A 19 -5.61 -14.32 2.34
N ASN A 20 -6.34 -13.78 1.37
CA ASN A 20 -7.12 -12.53 1.49
C ASN A 20 -8.34 -12.70 2.41
N VAL A 21 -8.12 -12.61 3.72
CA VAL A 21 -9.17 -12.29 4.69
C VAL A 21 -8.58 -11.26 5.66
N ALA A 22 -8.95 -9.99 5.45
CA ALA A 22 -8.83 -8.82 6.33
C ALA A 22 -7.97 -9.03 7.59
N TRP A 23 -6.71 -8.57 7.56
CA TRP A 23 -5.86 -8.56 8.74
C TRP A 23 -4.79 -7.48 8.59
N VAL A 24 -5.03 -6.29 9.16
CA VAL A 24 -3.93 -5.44 9.62
C VAL A 24 -3.25 -6.19 10.77
N PRO A 25 -1.91 -6.35 10.77
CA PRO A 25 -1.22 -7.02 11.87
C PRO A 25 -1.54 -6.36 13.20
N GLU A 26 -2.01 -7.18 14.14
CA GLU A 26 -2.25 -6.77 15.53
C GLU A 26 -1.05 -6.02 16.12
N ALA A 27 0.19 -6.30 15.69
CA ALA A 27 1.38 -5.58 16.16
C ALA A 27 1.39 -4.08 15.80
N VAL A 28 0.99 -3.73 14.57
CA VAL A 28 0.87 -2.33 14.13
C VAL A 28 -0.29 -1.66 14.87
N VAL A 29 -1.41 -2.38 15.01
CA VAL A 29 -2.58 -1.92 15.77
C VAL A 29 -2.22 -1.74 17.25
N GLU A 30 -1.39 -2.60 17.84
CA GLU A 30 -0.99 -2.57 19.25
C GLU A 30 -0.02 -1.41 19.51
N GLN A 31 0.89 -1.12 18.57
CA GLN A 31 1.77 0.05 18.67
C GLN A 31 0.97 1.36 18.58
N LEU A 32 -0.02 1.42 17.66
CA LEU A 32 -0.99 2.52 17.58
C LEU A 32 -1.99 2.53 18.72
N SER A 33 -2.25 1.41 19.40
CA SER A 33 -3.10 1.36 20.60
C SER A 33 -2.42 1.89 21.86
N THR A 34 -1.10 2.09 21.80
CA THR A 34 -0.38 2.87 22.81
C THR A 34 -0.71 4.37 22.65
N ILE A 35 -1.23 4.76 21.49
CA ILE A 35 -1.77 6.07 21.11
C ILE A 35 -3.32 6.01 21.25
N GLU A 36 -3.99 7.17 21.27
CA GLU A 36 -5.43 7.33 21.56
C GLU A 36 -6.36 6.34 20.80
N ASP A 37 -7.35 5.74 21.49
CA ASP A 37 -8.32 4.78 20.91
C ASP A 37 -9.00 5.25 19.60
N ALA A 38 -9.09 6.57 19.39
CA ALA A 38 -9.62 7.17 18.17
C ALA A 38 -8.76 6.86 16.94
N ILE A 39 -7.42 6.89 17.08
CA ILE A 39 -6.47 6.67 15.99
C ILE A 39 -6.51 5.22 15.51
N VAL A 40 -6.66 4.27 16.43
CA VAL A 40 -6.87 2.85 16.10
C VAL A 40 -8.14 2.63 15.29
N ALA A 41 -9.24 3.30 15.67
CA ALA A 41 -10.51 3.20 14.96
C ALA A 41 -10.42 3.80 13.55
N ASP A 42 -9.74 4.95 13.40
CA ASP A 42 -9.55 5.60 12.11
C ASP A 42 -8.69 4.76 11.17
N LEU A 43 -7.64 4.09 11.68
CA LEU A 43 -6.84 3.17 10.88
C LEU A 43 -7.62 1.93 10.44
N ALA A 44 -8.40 1.33 11.34
CA ALA A 44 -9.23 0.17 10.98
C ALA A 44 -10.25 0.54 9.89
N ALA A 45 -10.85 1.73 9.99
CA ALA A 45 -11.75 2.26 8.96
C ALA A 45 -11.01 2.58 7.65
N PHE A 46 -9.75 3.01 7.72
CA PHE A 46 -8.90 3.21 6.56
C PHE A 46 -8.58 1.88 5.84
N ASP A 47 -8.13 0.86 6.57
CA ASP A 47 -7.81 -0.46 6.01
C ASP A 47 -9.02 -1.11 5.32
N GLU A 48 -10.18 -1.08 5.97
CA GLU A 48 -11.42 -1.62 5.39
C GLU A 48 -11.72 -0.93 4.05
N ARG A 49 -11.63 0.40 4.02
CA ARG A 49 -11.90 1.22 2.82
C ARG A 49 -10.94 0.90 1.67
N ILE A 50 -9.63 0.84 1.92
CA ILE A 50 -8.66 0.58 0.84
C ILE A 50 -8.71 -0.88 0.38
N THR A 51 -8.99 -1.82 1.30
CA THR A 51 -9.13 -3.23 0.95
C THR A 51 -10.37 -3.46 0.08
N GLU A 52 -11.48 -2.77 0.34
CA GLU A 52 -12.67 -2.80 -0.54
C GLU A 52 -12.37 -2.32 -1.97
N ARG A 53 -11.42 -1.39 -2.12
CA ARG A 53 -10.97 -0.87 -3.42
C ARG A 53 -9.95 -1.78 -4.13
N GLY A 54 -9.51 -2.85 -3.48
CA GLY A 54 -8.63 -3.87 -4.05
C GLY A 54 -7.15 -3.69 -3.73
N TRP A 55 -6.82 -2.86 -2.74
CA TRP A 55 -5.48 -2.82 -2.16
C TRP A 55 -5.21 -4.07 -1.33
N THR A 56 -3.95 -4.50 -1.28
CA THR A 56 -3.53 -5.67 -0.50
C THR A 56 -2.45 -5.26 0.48
N PHE A 57 -2.62 -5.63 1.75
CA PHE A 57 -1.61 -5.42 2.78
C PHE A 57 -0.36 -6.28 2.52
N ASP A 58 0.83 -5.69 2.64
CA ASP A 58 2.12 -6.38 2.47
C ASP A 58 2.77 -6.72 3.81
N GLU A 59 2.36 -7.82 4.45
CA GLU A 59 2.97 -8.29 5.71
C GLU A 59 4.49 -8.51 5.65
N GLN A 60 5.10 -8.59 4.45
CA GLN A 60 6.54 -8.80 4.32
C GLN A 60 7.34 -7.51 4.37
N GLU A 61 6.74 -6.41 3.90
CA GLU A 61 7.38 -5.09 3.91
C GLU A 61 6.86 -4.23 5.07
N SER A 62 5.65 -4.50 5.55
CA SER A 62 5.13 -3.91 6.79
C SER A 62 5.89 -4.43 8.00
N ASP A 63 6.23 -3.52 8.90
CA ASP A 63 6.83 -3.80 10.19
C ASP A 63 6.05 -3.07 11.29
N ASP A 64 6.62 -2.98 12.49
CA ASP A 64 5.96 -2.28 13.59
C ASP A 64 5.78 -0.78 13.23
N ASP A 65 6.80 -0.17 12.63
CA ASP A 65 6.82 1.26 12.35
C ASP A 65 6.02 1.66 11.09
N TYR A 66 5.88 0.76 10.11
CA TYR A 66 5.21 1.03 8.84
C TYR A 66 4.17 -0.03 8.47
N ALA A 67 2.99 0.45 8.12
CA ALA A 67 1.95 -0.35 7.48
C ALA A 67 1.95 -0.09 5.97
N ILE A 68 2.17 -1.14 5.18
CA ILE A 68 2.33 -1.04 3.73
C ILE A 68 1.23 -1.81 3.01
N TRP A 69 0.63 -1.17 2.01
CA TRP A 69 -0.28 -1.80 1.06
C TRP A 69 0.22 -1.64 -0.37
N PHE A 70 -0.17 -2.55 -1.25
CA PHE A 70 0.14 -2.47 -2.68
C PHE A 70 -1.12 -2.67 -3.54
N TYR A 71 -1.15 -1.98 -4.67
CA TYR A 71 -2.22 -2.10 -5.65
C TYR A 71 -1.81 -3.00 -6.81
N GLU A 72 -2.07 -4.31 -6.68
CA GLU A 72 -1.67 -5.33 -7.67
C GLU A 72 -2.03 -4.97 -9.13
N PRO A 73 -3.18 -4.35 -9.45
CA PRO A 73 -3.53 -3.97 -10.82
C PRO A 73 -2.59 -2.95 -11.47
N SER A 74 -1.82 -2.17 -10.69
CA SER A 74 -0.82 -1.25 -11.21
C SER A 74 0.51 -1.91 -11.58
N GLY A 75 0.69 -3.20 -11.28
CA GLY A 75 1.99 -3.88 -11.38
C GLY A 75 2.62 -3.80 -12.78
N ALA A 76 3.86 -3.34 -12.85
CA ALA A 76 4.64 -3.21 -14.08
C ALA A 76 6.09 -3.71 -13.91
N GLU A 77 6.70 -4.14 -15.02
CA GLU A 77 8.14 -4.43 -15.02
C GLU A 77 8.91 -3.12 -15.26
N VAL A 78 9.57 -2.64 -14.21
CA VAL A 78 10.32 -1.37 -14.22
C VAL A 78 11.82 -1.67 -14.05
N SER A 79 12.65 -0.83 -14.67
CA SER A 79 14.10 -0.90 -14.49
C SER A 79 14.59 -0.15 -13.25
N ASP A 80 13.80 0.81 -12.79
CA ASP A 80 14.06 1.67 -11.63
C ASP A 80 12.73 2.00 -10.94
N GLY A 81 12.75 2.26 -9.63
CA GLY A 81 11.55 2.49 -8.82
C GLY A 81 10.77 1.24 -8.39
N LEU A 82 9.55 1.43 -7.88
CA LEU A 82 8.72 0.33 -7.39
C LEU A 82 7.99 -0.41 -8.53
N PRO A 83 7.90 -1.75 -8.49
CA PRO A 83 7.21 -2.54 -9.52
C PRO A 83 5.68 -2.49 -9.39
N VAL A 84 5.15 -1.82 -8.37
CA VAL A 84 3.73 -1.68 -8.07
C VAL A 84 3.53 -0.37 -7.31
N THR A 85 2.34 0.21 -7.40
CA THR A 85 1.96 1.34 -6.56
C THR A 85 1.77 0.88 -5.12
N SER A 86 2.34 1.60 -4.17
CA SER A 86 2.35 1.25 -2.75
C SER A 86 1.91 2.43 -1.87
N LEU A 87 1.17 2.13 -0.81
CA LEU A 87 0.83 3.04 0.29
C LEU A 87 1.67 2.66 1.50
N TRP A 88 2.19 3.66 2.18
CA TRP A 88 3.02 3.51 3.37
C TRP A 88 2.43 4.44 4.43
N LEU A 89 1.89 3.86 5.49
CA LEU A 89 1.40 4.59 6.64
C LEU A 89 2.43 4.45 7.75
N ASP A 90 2.87 5.57 8.28
CA ASP A 90 3.85 5.64 9.37
C ASP A 90 3.10 5.57 10.71
N ALA A 91 3.31 4.48 11.45
CA ALA A 91 2.68 4.28 12.75
C ALA A 91 3.29 5.19 13.84
N ALA A 92 4.50 5.71 13.63
CA ALA A 92 5.15 6.64 14.54
C ALA A 92 4.66 8.09 14.37
N GLU A 93 4.11 8.44 13.21
CA GLU A 93 3.43 9.73 12.93
C GLU A 93 1.92 9.64 13.19
N ASP A 94 1.50 8.85 14.19
CA ASP A 94 0.10 8.61 14.57
C ASP A 94 -0.79 8.09 13.41
N GLY A 95 -0.20 7.61 12.32
CA GLY A 95 -0.91 7.24 11.11
C GLY A 95 -1.61 8.42 10.41
N GLU A 96 -1.22 9.68 10.68
CA GLU A 96 -1.89 10.86 10.13
C GLU A 96 -1.61 11.04 8.63
N VAL A 97 -0.42 10.61 8.18
CA VAL A 97 0.06 10.80 6.81
C VAL A 97 0.31 9.46 6.13
N VAL A 98 -0.34 9.26 4.98
CA VAL A 98 -0.10 8.14 4.08
C VAL A 98 0.79 8.59 2.93
N ARG A 99 1.92 7.91 2.77
CA ARG A 99 2.87 8.13 1.68
C ARG A 99 2.56 7.18 0.53
N VAL A 100 2.25 7.75 -0.63
CA VAL A 100 1.99 7.01 -1.87
C VAL A 100 3.25 7.01 -2.72
N VAL A 101 3.65 5.84 -3.21
CA VAL A 101 4.70 5.69 -4.22
C VAL A 101 4.10 5.03 -5.45
N LEU A 102 4.15 5.73 -6.58
CA LEU A 102 3.59 5.27 -7.83
C LEU A 102 4.48 4.21 -8.50
N VAL A 103 3.85 3.32 -9.27
CA VAL A 103 4.60 2.31 -10.03
C VAL A 103 5.62 2.96 -10.98
N GLY A 104 6.86 2.48 -10.94
CA GLY A 104 7.96 2.98 -11.76
C GLY A 104 8.53 4.33 -11.32
N THR A 105 8.10 4.86 -10.18
CA THR A 105 8.67 6.07 -9.57
C THR A 105 9.39 5.73 -8.26
N THR A 106 10.20 6.68 -7.79
CA THR A 106 10.85 6.67 -6.46
C THR A 106 10.37 7.83 -5.59
N GLU A 107 9.47 8.65 -6.14
CA GLU A 107 8.92 9.81 -5.47
C GLU A 107 7.79 9.40 -4.54
N GLN A 108 7.79 9.98 -3.34
CA GLN A 108 6.79 9.74 -2.32
C GLN A 108 5.89 10.97 -2.21
N HIS A 109 4.59 10.77 -2.34
CA HIS A 109 3.58 11.81 -2.18
C HIS A 109 2.86 11.57 -0.86
N GLY A 110 2.97 12.51 0.09
CA GLY A 110 2.30 12.43 1.38
C GLY A 110 0.90 13.02 1.31
N PHE A 111 -0.08 12.30 1.85
CA PHE A 111 -1.47 12.72 1.92
C PHE A 111 -2.03 12.47 3.31
N THR A 112 -2.95 13.32 3.75
CA THR A 112 -3.87 12.96 4.83
C THR A 112 -4.88 11.91 4.36
N HIS A 113 -5.57 11.24 5.28
CA HIS A 113 -6.62 10.26 4.92
C HIS A 113 -7.72 10.84 4.02
N ASP A 114 -8.11 12.10 4.24
CA ASP A 114 -9.15 12.77 3.47
C ASP A 114 -8.66 13.19 2.08
N GLU A 115 -7.42 13.65 1.96
CA GLU A 115 -6.81 13.99 0.66
C GLU A 115 -6.56 12.73 -0.16
N LEU A 116 -6.07 11.67 0.47
CA LEU A 116 -5.84 10.40 -0.21
C LEU A 116 -7.13 9.89 -0.85
N ASP A 117 -8.26 9.94 -0.15
CA ASP A 117 -9.54 9.49 -0.71
C ASP A 117 -9.97 10.28 -1.96
N GLN A 118 -9.67 11.58 -1.99
CA GLN A 118 -9.93 12.43 -3.16
C GLN A 118 -9.02 12.10 -4.35
N HIS A 119 -7.78 11.66 -4.09
CA HIS A 119 -6.80 11.34 -5.11
C HIS A 119 -6.70 9.84 -5.46
N LEU A 120 -7.36 8.96 -4.70
CA LEU A 120 -7.28 7.50 -4.87
C LEU A 120 -7.65 7.07 -6.29
N ASP A 121 -8.68 7.66 -6.89
CA ASP A 121 -9.07 7.36 -8.27
C ASP A 121 -7.93 7.65 -9.27
N ALA A 122 -7.23 8.78 -9.09
CA ALA A 122 -6.11 9.16 -9.93
C ALA A 122 -4.93 8.20 -9.75
N ILE A 123 -4.61 7.87 -8.49
CA ILE A 123 -3.54 6.93 -8.12
C ILE A 123 -3.83 5.53 -8.69
N GLU A 124 -5.05 5.02 -8.52
CA GLU A 124 -5.49 3.70 -8.99
C GLU A 124 -5.56 3.62 -10.52
N SER A 125 -5.75 4.77 -11.20
CA SER A 125 -5.75 4.85 -12.67
C SER A 125 -4.34 4.92 -13.28
N TYR A 126 -3.35 5.42 -12.54
CA TYR A 126 -2.00 5.63 -13.05
C TYR A 126 -1.31 4.30 -13.42
N ARG A 127 -0.68 4.25 -14.59
CA ARG A 127 0.15 3.12 -15.03
C ARG A 127 1.55 3.62 -15.40
N ASN A 128 2.53 2.74 -15.27
CA ASN A 128 3.91 3.06 -15.62
C ASN A 128 4.01 3.55 -17.08
N GLY A 129 4.54 4.77 -17.26
CA GLY A 129 4.66 5.43 -18.56
C GLY A 129 3.59 6.49 -18.84
N ASP A 130 2.54 6.55 -18.03
CA ASP A 130 1.59 7.66 -18.04
C ASP A 130 2.21 8.91 -17.38
N PRO A 131 1.72 10.12 -17.69
CA PRO A 131 2.10 11.30 -16.94
C PRO A 131 1.71 11.13 -15.47
N VAL A 132 2.63 11.45 -14.56
CA VAL A 132 2.36 11.47 -13.12
C VAL A 132 1.20 12.44 -12.85
N PRO A 133 0.16 12.04 -12.10
CA PRO A 133 -0.95 12.92 -11.75
C PRO A 133 -0.46 14.12 -10.94
N ASP A 134 -1.13 15.26 -11.12
CA ASP A 134 -0.92 16.43 -10.28
C ASP A 134 -1.75 16.28 -9.00
N PHE A 135 -1.12 16.57 -7.87
CA PHE A 135 -1.68 16.39 -6.52
C PHE A 135 -1.75 17.71 -5.74
N ASP A 136 -1.49 18.85 -6.40
CA ASP A 136 -1.58 20.22 -5.85
C ASP A 136 -3.03 20.74 -5.67
#